data_AF-A0A5B7V699-F1
#
_entry.id   AF-A0A5B7V699-F1
#
_cell.length_a   1.000
_cell.length_b   1.000
_cell.length_c   1.000
_cell.angle_alpha   90.00
_cell.angle_beta   90.00
_cell.angle_gamma   90.00
#
_symmetry.space_group_name_H-M   'P 1'
#
loop_
_entity.id
_entity.type
_entity.pdbx_description
1 polymer ?
#
loop_
_entity_poly.entity_id
_entity_poly.type
_entity_poly.pdbx_seq_one_letter_code
_entity_poly.pdbx_strand_id
1 'polypeptide(L)'
;MDLHAWITQQVDLVERLLDEYEWPPSQSEGVRLRCEADRRILARHTLDLDCPYEPACKGCGTYGDQAMSNTENLNDCPELLDLAHAHGLTDGILAGLDRPQPPEPEPRADGWHRGLADSLATPPITTSDVPAALRGPHWKP
;
A
#
# COMPACT_ATOMS: atom_id res chain seq x y z
N MET A 1 6.30 5.70 -14.22
CA MET A 1 6.20 4.24 -14.40
C MET A 1 6.40 3.57 -13.06
N ASP A 2 5.63 2.54 -12.73
CA ASP A 2 5.82 1.76 -11.50
C ASP A 2 6.94 0.69 -11.65
N LEU A 3 7.31 0.07 -10.53
CA LEU A 3 8.34 -0.96 -10.44
C LEU A 3 8.01 -2.18 -11.30
N HIS A 4 6.74 -2.58 -11.37
CA HIS A 4 6.30 -3.73 -12.14
C HIS A 4 6.51 -3.51 -13.64
N ALA A 5 6.09 -2.35 -14.14
CA ALA A 5 6.28 -1.95 -15.52
C ALA A 5 7.78 -1.79 -15.84
N TRP A 6 8.60 -1.27 -14.91
CA TRP A 6 10.05 -1.18 -15.11
C TRP A 6 10.70 -2.55 -15.28
N ILE A 7 10.39 -3.51 -14.39
CA ILE A 7 10.92 -4.89 -14.50
C ILE A 7 10.43 -5.55 -15.78
N THR A 8 9.15 -5.37 -16.13
CA THR A 8 8.57 -5.89 -17.38
C THR A 8 9.40 -5.44 -18.59
N GLN A 9 9.81 -4.18 -18.64
CA GLN A 9 10.67 -3.67 -19.71
C GLN A 9 12.06 -4.30 -19.75
N GLN A 10 12.65 -4.61 -18.58
CA GLN A 10 13.94 -5.32 -18.54
C GLN A 10 13.80 -6.74 -19.08
N VAL A 11 12.74 -7.45 -18.69
CA VAL A 11 12.46 -8.79 -19.22
C VAL A 11 12.19 -8.76 -20.73
N ASP A 12 11.37 -7.81 -21.21
CA ASP A 12 11.10 -7.61 -22.64
C ASP A 12 12.38 -7.34 -23.45
N LEU A 13 13.31 -6.56 -22.87
CA LEU A 13 14.60 -6.28 -23.50
C LEU A 13 15.43 -7.57 -23.62
N VAL A 14 15.59 -8.32 -22.53
CA VAL A 14 16.39 -9.56 -22.52
C VAL A 14 15.82 -10.61 -23.48
N GLU A 15 14.50 -10.78 -23.52
CA GLU A 15 13.83 -11.68 -24.47
C GLU A 15 14.07 -11.27 -25.92
N ARG A 16 14.04 -9.97 -26.23
CA ARG A 16 14.37 -9.47 -27.57
C ARG A 16 15.82 -9.76 -27.96
N LEU A 17 16.78 -9.57 -27.04
CA LEU A 17 18.19 -9.86 -27.31
C LEU A 17 18.42 -11.37 -27.51
N LEU A 18 17.61 -12.22 -26.89
CA LEU A 18 17.61 -13.67 -27.16
C LEU A 18 17.16 -13.98 -28.59
N ASP A 19 16.08 -13.34 -29.05
CA ASP A 19 15.55 -13.53 -30.41
C ASP A 19 16.51 -12.97 -31.48
N GLU A 20 17.27 -11.93 -31.15
CA GLU A 20 18.29 -11.33 -32.01
C GLU A 20 19.63 -12.13 -32.00
N TYR A 21 19.69 -13.27 -31.30
CA TYR A 21 20.86 -14.14 -31.17
C TYR A 21 22.10 -13.46 -30.54
N GLU A 22 21.91 -12.45 -29.71
CA GLU A 22 23.05 -11.80 -29.01
C GLU A 22 23.66 -12.69 -27.92
N TRP A 23 22.93 -13.71 -27.45
CA TRP A 23 23.40 -14.66 -26.46
C TRP A 23 24.02 -15.91 -27.09
N PRO A 24 25.14 -16.43 -26.55
CA PRO A 24 25.68 -17.72 -26.98
C PRO A 24 24.64 -18.84 -26.80
N PRO A 25 24.57 -19.83 -27.72
CA PRO A 25 23.61 -20.95 -27.61
C PRO A 25 23.73 -21.74 -26.29
N SER A 26 24.91 -21.74 -25.66
CA SER A 26 25.13 -22.38 -24.37
C SER A 26 24.46 -21.66 -23.19
N GLN A 27 24.03 -20.40 -23.37
CA GLN A 27 23.42 -19.57 -22.33
C GLN A 27 21.95 -19.26 -22.63
N SER A 28 21.54 -19.28 -23.90
CA SER A 28 20.20 -18.85 -24.34
C SER A 28 19.05 -19.56 -23.61
N GLU A 29 19.19 -20.86 -23.34
CA GLU A 29 18.15 -21.61 -22.64
C GLU A 29 18.05 -21.21 -21.16
N GLY A 30 19.18 -21.00 -20.49
CA GLY A 30 19.19 -20.54 -19.10
C GLY A 30 18.57 -19.15 -18.96
N VAL A 31 18.86 -18.24 -19.90
CA VAL A 31 18.28 -16.90 -19.92
C VAL A 31 16.77 -16.96 -20.20
N ARG A 32 16.32 -17.83 -21.10
CA ARG A 32 14.89 -18.05 -21.39
C ARG A 32 14.13 -18.53 -20.15
N LEU A 33 14.67 -19.54 -19.45
CA LEU A 33 14.08 -20.04 -18.20
C LEU A 33 14.04 -18.97 -17.11
N ARG A 34 15.07 -18.10 -17.06
CA ARG A 34 15.08 -16.96 -16.13
C ARG A 34 13.98 -15.95 -16.47
N CYS A 35 13.84 -15.55 -17.73
CA CYS A 35 12.78 -14.65 -18.18
C CYS A 35 11.40 -15.24 -17.87
N GLU A 36 11.20 -16.54 -18.12
CA GLU A 36 9.95 -17.21 -17.78
C GLU A 36 9.67 -17.18 -16.26
N ALA A 37 10.67 -17.43 -15.42
CA ALA A 37 10.53 -17.34 -13.96
C ALA A 37 10.15 -15.92 -13.52
N ASP A 38 10.82 -14.91 -14.08
CA ASP A 38 10.56 -13.49 -13.80
C ASP A 38 9.12 -13.11 -14.21
N ARG A 39 8.64 -13.54 -15.40
CA ARG A 39 7.26 -13.36 -15.85
C ARG A 39 6.25 -13.98 -14.90
N ARG A 40 6.52 -15.18 -14.39
CA ARG A 40 5.64 -15.85 -13.41
C ARG A 40 5.59 -15.08 -12.09
N ILE A 41 6.68 -14.47 -11.65
CA ILE A 41 6.70 -13.59 -10.47
C ILE A 41 5.87 -12.34 -10.76
N LEU A 42 6.13 -11.64 -11.86
CA LEU A 42 5.36 -10.45 -12.26
C LEU A 42 3.85 -10.72 -12.38
N ALA A 43 3.46 -11.88 -12.87
CA ALA A 43 2.04 -12.26 -12.97
C ALA A 43 1.37 -12.48 -11.59
N ARG A 44 2.14 -12.91 -10.57
CA ARG A 44 1.62 -13.05 -9.20
C ARG A 44 1.58 -11.71 -8.47
N HIS A 45 2.58 -10.86 -8.66
CA HIS A 45 2.74 -9.58 -7.97
C HIS A 45 2.17 -8.44 -8.80
N THR A 46 0.84 -8.33 -8.83
CA THR A 46 0.11 -7.28 -9.55
C THR A 46 -0.50 -6.27 -8.60
N LEU A 47 -0.89 -5.13 -9.16
CA LEU A 47 -1.64 -4.10 -8.46
C LEU A 47 -3.02 -4.62 -8.07
N ASP A 48 -3.36 -4.52 -6.79
CA ASP A 48 -4.70 -4.81 -6.29
C ASP A 48 -5.61 -3.59 -6.48
N LEU A 49 -6.43 -3.63 -7.54
CA LEU A 49 -7.39 -2.59 -7.85
C LEU A 49 -8.66 -2.66 -7.00
N ASP A 50 -8.85 -3.76 -6.26
CA ASP A 50 -10.03 -3.97 -5.41
C ASP A 50 -9.81 -3.41 -3.99
N CYS A 51 -8.59 -3.01 -3.64
CA CYS A 51 -8.26 -2.38 -2.36
C CYS A 51 -8.77 -0.92 -2.32
N PRO A 52 -9.69 -0.57 -1.41
CA PRO A 52 -10.32 0.75 -1.38
C PRO A 52 -9.44 1.88 -0.83
N TYR A 53 -8.27 1.56 -0.26
CA TYR A 53 -7.39 2.54 0.38
C TYR A 53 -6.24 2.95 -0.55
N GLU A 54 -5.34 2.01 -0.85
CA GLU A 54 -4.17 2.26 -1.68
C GLU A 54 -3.90 1.08 -2.62
N PRO A 55 -3.39 1.35 -3.84
CA PRO A 55 -3.06 0.33 -4.81
C PRO A 55 -1.87 -0.51 -4.31
N ALA A 56 -2.21 -1.69 -3.80
CA ALA A 56 -1.32 -2.57 -3.05
C ALA A 56 -0.82 -3.77 -3.87
N CYS A 57 0.12 -4.55 -3.34
CA CYS A 57 0.60 -5.76 -4.02
C CYS A 57 -0.23 -7.00 -3.67
N LYS A 58 -0.92 -7.59 -4.65
CA LYS A 58 -1.71 -8.82 -4.48
C LYS A 58 -0.85 -10.07 -4.22
N GLY A 59 0.36 -10.12 -4.77
CA GLY A 59 1.22 -11.30 -4.73
C GLY A 59 1.84 -11.56 -3.37
N CYS A 60 2.02 -10.53 -2.54
CA CYS A 60 2.60 -10.64 -1.20
C CYS A 60 1.63 -11.24 -0.16
N GLY A 61 0.43 -11.62 -0.60
CA GLY A 61 -0.61 -12.12 0.28
C GLY A 61 -1.26 -11.02 1.10
N THR A 62 -2.05 -11.45 2.08
CA THR A 62 -2.86 -10.55 2.89
C THR A 62 -2.51 -10.62 4.37
N TYR A 63 -2.58 -9.49 5.06
CA TYR A 63 -2.44 -9.38 6.49
C TYR A 63 -3.73 -9.83 7.21
N GLY A 64 -3.60 -10.89 8.02
CA GLY A 64 -4.62 -11.32 8.99
C GLY A 64 -5.96 -11.77 8.38
N ASP A 65 -7.01 -11.62 9.18
CA ASP A 65 -8.39 -12.00 8.88
C ASP A 65 -9.13 -11.00 7.97
N GLN A 66 -8.60 -9.78 7.84
CA GLN A 66 -9.21 -8.69 7.07
C GLN A 66 -8.89 -8.75 5.57
N ALA A 67 -8.09 -9.73 5.12
CA ALA A 67 -7.69 -9.90 3.73
C ALA A 67 -7.08 -8.63 3.08
N MET A 68 -6.51 -7.72 3.88
CA MET A 68 -5.83 -6.52 3.38
C MET A 68 -4.48 -6.91 2.82
N SER A 69 -4.04 -6.31 1.72
CA SER A 69 -2.72 -6.59 1.16
C SER A 69 -1.58 -6.32 2.16
N ASN A 70 -0.58 -7.20 2.20
CA ASN A 70 0.55 -7.10 3.13
C ASN A 70 1.56 -5.98 2.77
N THR A 71 1.40 -5.37 1.59
CA THR A 71 2.26 -4.27 1.13
C THR A 71 1.38 -3.16 0.61
N GLU A 72 1.49 -1.98 1.22
CA GLU A 72 0.65 -0.79 0.92
C GLU A 72 0.89 -0.24 -0.49
N ASN A 73 2.09 -0.49 -1.05
CA ASN A 73 2.45 -0.04 -2.39
C ASN A 73 3.11 -1.15 -3.21
N LEU A 74 2.76 -1.26 -4.50
CA LEU A 74 3.41 -2.21 -5.41
C LEU A 74 4.93 -1.99 -5.56
N ASN A 75 5.40 -0.74 -5.48
CA ASN A 75 6.82 -0.41 -5.53
C ASN A 75 7.61 -0.81 -4.28
N ASP A 76 6.92 -1.09 -3.18
CA ASP A 76 7.53 -1.53 -1.93
C ASP A 76 7.43 -3.06 -1.76
N CYS A 77 6.96 -3.77 -2.79
CA CYS A 77 6.88 -5.22 -2.80
C CYS A 77 8.30 -5.83 -2.71
N PRO A 78 8.63 -6.58 -1.64
CA PRO A 78 9.97 -7.11 -1.44
C PRO A 78 10.41 -8.05 -2.57
N GLU A 79 9.50 -8.90 -3.06
CA GLU A 79 9.81 -9.82 -4.16
C GLU A 79 10.09 -9.08 -5.48
N LEU A 80 9.37 -7.99 -5.76
CA LEU A 80 9.64 -7.16 -6.94
C LEU A 80 10.92 -6.35 -6.77
N LEU A 81 11.24 -5.87 -5.57
CA LEU A 81 12.49 -5.17 -5.29
C LEU A 81 13.71 -6.10 -5.45
N ASP A 82 13.63 -7.33 -4.94
CA ASP A 82 14.68 -8.34 -5.13
C ASP A 82 14.85 -8.69 -6.61
N LEU A 83 13.74 -8.84 -7.33
CA LEU A 83 13.75 -9.10 -8.76
C LEU A 83 14.37 -7.93 -9.53
N ALA A 84 13.96 -6.69 -9.22
CA ALA A 84 14.51 -5.50 -9.85
C ALA A 84 15.99 -5.31 -9.55
N HIS A 85 16.44 -5.61 -8.32
CA HIS A 85 17.85 -5.62 -7.97
C HIS A 85 18.65 -6.61 -8.82
N ALA A 86 18.10 -7.79 -9.11
CA ALA A 86 18.74 -8.75 -10.02
C ALA A 86 18.83 -8.23 -11.48
N HIS A 87 17.97 -7.29 -11.87
CA HIS A 87 18.01 -6.56 -13.14
C HIS A 87 18.83 -5.26 -13.09
N GLY A 88 19.52 -4.98 -11.97
CA GLY A 88 20.39 -3.81 -11.83
C GLY A 88 19.69 -2.52 -11.41
N LEU A 89 18.54 -2.62 -10.74
CA LEU A 89 17.89 -1.47 -10.12
C LEU A 89 18.86 -0.76 -9.15
N THR A 90 18.92 0.56 -9.26
CA THR A 90 19.69 1.43 -8.34
C THR A 90 18.75 2.34 -7.56
N ASP A 91 19.21 2.87 -6.43
CA ASP A 91 18.44 3.82 -5.62
C ASP A 91 17.98 5.05 -6.44
N GLY A 92 18.81 5.50 -7.38
CA GLY A 92 18.47 6.61 -8.27
C GLY A 92 17.34 6.28 -9.25
N ILE A 93 17.32 5.04 -9.78
CA ILE A 93 16.22 4.57 -10.63
C ILE A 93 14.95 4.40 -9.79
N LEU A 94 15.07 3.78 -8.61
CA LEU A 94 13.94 3.56 -7.70
C LEU A 94 13.29 4.88 -7.25
N ALA A 95 14.10 5.90 -6.96
CA ALA A 95 13.60 7.23 -6.60
C ALA A 95 12.86 7.94 -7.75
N GLY A 96 13.11 7.54 -9.00
CA GLY A 96 12.43 8.07 -10.20
C GLY A 96 11.18 7.30 -10.62
N LEU A 97 10.87 6.17 -9.98
CA LEU A 97 9.64 5.43 -10.24
C LEU A 97 8.42 6.15 -9.63
N ASP A 98 7.25 5.98 -10.24
CA ASP A 98 6.01 6.62 -9.79
C ASP A 98 5.65 6.11 -8.41
N ARG A 99 5.99 6.86 -7.37
CA ARG A 99 5.42 6.68 -6.04
C ARG A 99 4.18 7.57 -5.96
N PRO A 100 2.98 7.02 -5.70
CA PRO A 100 1.86 7.88 -5.32
C PRO A 100 2.34 8.74 -4.16
N GLN A 101 2.20 10.06 -4.31
CA GLN A 101 2.53 10.99 -3.24
C GLN A 101 1.66 10.56 -2.05
N PRO A 102 2.25 10.33 -0.85
CA PRO A 102 1.43 10.19 0.34
C PRO A 102 0.49 11.41 0.37
N PRO A 103 -0.82 11.24 0.59
CA PRO A 103 -1.71 12.37 0.70
C PRO A 103 -1.08 13.36 1.68
N GLU A 104 -1.05 14.66 1.31
CA GLU A 104 -0.56 15.68 2.23
C GLU A 104 -1.27 15.44 3.56
N PRO A 105 -0.53 15.27 4.67
CA PRO A 105 -1.16 15.03 5.95
C PRO A 105 -2.14 16.18 6.14
N GLU A 106 -3.44 15.87 6.20
CA GLU A 106 -4.43 16.87 6.53
C GLU A 106 -3.88 17.59 7.76
N PRO A 107 -3.88 18.94 7.77
CA PRO A 107 -3.41 19.68 8.93
C PRO A 107 -4.12 19.06 10.11
N ARG A 108 -3.35 18.38 10.99
CA ARG A 108 -3.89 17.81 12.21
C ARG A 108 -4.60 19.00 12.83
N ALA A 109 -5.93 18.97 12.83
CA ALA A 109 -6.66 19.92 13.62
C ALA A 109 -6.02 19.77 15.01
N ASP A 110 -5.49 20.86 15.55
CA ASP A 110 -4.96 20.98 16.90
C ASP A 110 -6.11 20.79 17.93
N GLY A 111 -6.98 19.81 17.70
CA GLY A 111 -8.17 19.46 18.46
C GLY A 111 -7.97 18.27 19.37
N TRP A 112 -6.87 17.52 19.26
CA TRP A 112 -6.57 16.44 20.23
C TRP A 112 -6.24 16.97 21.63
N HIS A 113 -6.00 18.28 21.79
CA HIS A 113 -5.95 18.92 23.10
C HIS A 113 -7.29 19.51 23.57
N ARG A 114 -8.40 19.34 22.83
CA ARG A 114 -9.76 19.72 23.26
C ARG A 114 -10.60 18.54 23.77
N GLY A 115 -10.03 17.35 23.94
CA GLY A 115 -10.76 16.14 24.36
C GLY A 115 -10.91 15.93 25.88
N LEU A 116 -10.25 16.73 26.72
CA LEU A 116 -10.30 16.54 28.20
C LEU A 116 -10.72 17.80 28.96
N ALA A 117 -10.58 19.00 28.38
CA ALA A 117 -11.00 20.25 29.01
C ALA A 117 -12.51 20.53 28.84
N ASP A 118 -13.12 20.16 27.71
CA ASP A 118 -14.55 20.39 27.47
C ASP A 118 -15.46 19.44 28.25
N SER A 119 -14.96 18.27 28.65
CA SER A 119 -15.71 17.36 29.54
C SER A 119 -15.71 17.79 31.01
N LEU A 120 -14.88 18.78 31.37
CA LEU A 120 -14.80 19.34 32.73
C LEU A 120 -15.54 20.68 32.88
N ALA A 121 -16.07 21.23 31.79
CA ALA A 121 -16.77 22.52 31.76
C ALA A 121 -18.31 22.40 31.70
N THR A 122 -18.86 21.19 31.76
CA THR A 122 -20.31 21.00 31.93
C THR A 122 -20.66 21.28 33.40
N PRO A 123 -21.43 22.32 33.73
CA PRO A 123 -21.93 22.47 35.09
C PRO A 123 -22.74 21.21 35.44
N PRO A 124 -22.60 20.65 36.66
CA PRO A 124 -23.37 19.49 37.04
C PRO A 124 -24.86 19.81 36.90
N ILE A 125 -25.56 19.06 36.05
CA ILE A 125 -27.02 19.15 35.92
C ILE A 125 -27.59 18.86 37.30
N THR A 126 -28.19 19.86 37.91
CA THR A 126 -28.89 19.69 39.17
C THR A 126 -30.28 19.13 38.87
N THR A 127 -30.87 18.45 39.85
CA THR A 127 -32.27 18.00 39.79
C THR A 127 -33.27 19.15 39.52
N SER A 128 -32.86 20.40 39.69
CA SER A 128 -33.68 21.57 39.36
C SER A 128 -33.78 21.84 37.85
N ASP A 129 -32.81 21.36 37.06
CA ASP A 129 -32.66 21.65 35.63
C ASP A 129 -33.51 20.74 34.72
N VAL A 130 -34.16 19.71 35.29
CA VAL A 130 -35.02 18.80 34.52
C VAL A 130 -36.42 19.41 34.32
N PRO A 131 -36.89 19.58 33.07
CA PRO A 131 -38.22 20.13 32.77
C PRO A 131 -39.34 19.33 33.44
N ALA A 132 -40.38 20.01 33.93
CA ALA A 132 -41.48 19.39 34.68
C ALA A 132 -42.17 18.23 33.94
N ALA A 133 -42.25 18.31 32.61
CA ALA A 133 -42.83 17.26 31.75
C ALA A 133 -42.05 15.94 31.79
N LEU A 134 -40.80 15.95 32.26
CA LEU A 134 -39.93 14.77 32.36
C LEU A 134 -39.74 14.28 33.82
N ARG A 135 -40.42 14.90 34.80
CA ARG A 135 -40.35 14.50 36.21
C ARG A 135 -41.36 13.40 36.49
N GLY A 136 -40.88 12.22 36.87
CA GLY A 136 -41.73 11.09 37.26
C GLY A 136 -42.41 11.29 38.63
N PRO A 137 -43.37 10.42 39.00
CA PRO A 137 -44.21 10.56 40.20
C PRO A 137 -43.47 10.50 41.55
N HIS A 138 -42.18 10.20 41.56
CA HIS A 138 -41.33 10.14 42.75
C HIS A 138 -40.13 11.09 42.69
N TRP A 139 -40.20 12.15 41.89
CA TRP A 139 -39.15 13.16 41.81
C TRP A 139 -38.89 13.83 43.15
N LYS A 140 -37.62 13.85 43.61
CA LYS A 140 -37.17 14.60 44.78
C LYS A 140 -36.10 15.62 44.34
N PRO A 141 -36.17 16.87 44.82
CA PRO A 141 -35.15 17.87 44.55
C PRO A 141 -33.81 17.47 45.19
#